data_AF-A0A2E5DQR3-F1
#
_entry.id   AF-A0A2E5DQR3-F1
#
_cell.length_a   1.000
_cell.length_b   1.000
_cell.length_c   1.000
_cell.angle_alpha   90.00
_cell.angle_beta   90.00
_cell.angle_gamma   90.00
#
_symmetry.space_group_name_H-M   'P 1'
#
loop_
_entity.id
_entity.type
_entity.pdbx_description
1 polymer ?
#
loop_
_entity_poly.entity_id
_entity_poly.type
_entity_poly.pdbx_seq_one_letter_code
_entity_poly.pdbx_strand_id
1 'polypeptide(L)'
;MMIIEKYIISFWQGKFKLWHSFWLVGGVGGIIFGQIIMFFEKNLFGMNPMYPFDFSFRSKIFVLIWVIFTTVGIWRSAENYNGAYFLKIITKIYIIINCLSSLLLLFFFNYPNI
;
A
#
# COMPACT_ATOMS: atom_id res chain seq x y z
N MET A 1 -18.09 -2.60 -18.52
CA MET A 1 -17.12 -2.12 -17.53
C MET A 1 -17.76 -2.17 -16.15
N MET A 2 -17.25 -3.02 -15.26
CA MET A 2 -17.81 -3.24 -13.92
C MET A 2 -17.59 -2.03 -13.00
N ILE A 3 -18.41 -1.87 -11.95
CA ILE A 3 -18.31 -0.76 -10.98
C ILE A 3 -16.91 -0.70 -10.34
N ILE A 4 -16.36 -1.86 -9.98
CA ILE A 4 -15.05 -2.00 -9.34
C ILE A 4 -13.93 -1.53 -10.28
N GLU A 5 -14.00 -1.94 -11.55
CA GLU A 5 -13.01 -1.58 -12.58
C GLU A 5 -12.94 -0.05 -12.77
N LYS A 6 -14.10 0.61 -12.84
CA LYS A 6 -14.19 2.08 -12.88
C LYS A 6 -13.56 2.72 -11.66
N TYR A 7 -13.76 2.15 -10.48
CA TYR A 7 -13.18 2.65 -9.24
C TYR A 7 -11.65 2.55 -9.25
N ILE A 8 -11.10 1.39 -9.61
CA ILE A 8 -9.66 1.14 -9.70
C ILE A 8 -9.00 2.11 -10.68
N ILE A 9 -9.57 2.25 -11.89
CA ILE A 9 -9.02 3.14 -12.91
C ILE A 9 -9.11 4.60 -12.48
N SER A 10 -10.22 5.02 -11.85
CA SER A 10 -10.38 6.39 -11.36
C SER A 10 -9.38 6.73 -10.25
N PHE A 11 -9.08 5.78 -9.37
CA PHE A 11 -8.05 5.92 -8.36
C PHE A 11 -6.65 6.00 -8.95
N TRP A 12 -6.32 5.08 -9.84
CA TRP A 12 -5.04 5.09 -10.53
C TRP A 12 -4.82 6.38 -11.34
N GLN A 13 -5.87 6.98 -11.88
CA GLN A 13 -5.81 8.27 -12.59
C GLN A 13 -5.77 9.48 -11.66
N GLY A 14 -5.85 9.30 -10.33
CA GLY A 14 -5.81 10.40 -9.37
C GLY A 14 -7.07 11.28 -9.38
N LYS A 15 -8.22 10.75 -9.81
CA LYS A 15 -9.49 11.50 -9.86
C LYS A 15 -10.16 11.65 -8.49
N PHE A 16 -9.72 10.87 -7.50
CA PHE A 16 -10.23 10.98 -6.13
C PHE A 16 -9.61 12.16 -5.38
N LYS A 17 -10.38 12.69 -4.43
CA LYS A 17 -9.89 13.71 -3.50
C LYS A 17 -8.73 13.15 -2.68
N LEU A 18 -7.70 13.98 -2.47
CA LEU A 18 -6.48 13.61 -1.75
C LEU A 18 -6.74 12.92 -0.39
N TRP A 19 -7.58 13.53 0.46
CA TRP A 19 -7.95 12.96 1.77
C TRP A 19 -8.53 11.54 1.63
N HIS A 20 -9.38 11.33 0.62
CA HIS A 20 -10.07 10.06 0.40
C HIS A 20 -9.07 8.99 -0.04
N SER A 21 -8.22 9.30 -1.02
CA SER A 21 -7.15 8.42 -1.48
C SER A 21 -6.17 8.06 -0.36
N PHE A 22 -5.78 9.04 0.45
CA PHE A 22 -4.80 8.85 1.51
C PHE A 22 -5.34 7.97 2.65
N TRP A 23 -6.50 8.34 3.23
CA TRP A 23 -7.02 7.66 4.41
C TRP A 23 -7.74 6.36 4.10
N LEU A 24 -8.57 6.33 3.05
CA LEU A 24 -9.34 5.11 2.76
C LEU A 24 -8.51 4.07 2.04
N VAL A 25 -7.75 4.45 1.01
CA VAL A 25 -6.99 3.45 0.25
C VAL A 25 -5.63 3.18 0.89
N GLY A 26 -4.89 4.23 1.27
CA GLY A 26 -3.59 4.07 1.93
C GLY A 26 -3.71 3.54 3.37
N GLY A 27 -4.53 4.18 4.19
CA GLY A 27 -4.72 3.83 5.60
C GLY A 27 -5.58 2.57 5.79
N VAL A 28 -6.90 2.73 5.70
CA VAL A 28 -7.87 1.65 5.96
C VAL A 28 -7.66 0.47 5.02
N GLY A 29 -7.47 0.75 3.72
CA GLY A 29 -7.19 -0.27 2.72
C GLY A 29 -5.89 -1.03 3.01
N GLY A 30 -4.84 -0.34 3.46
CA GLY A 30 -3.59 -0.97 3.87
C GLY A 30 -3.75 -1.92 5.05
N ILE A 31 -4.52 -1.53 6.08
CA ILE A 31 -4.81 -2.39 7.24
C ILE A 31 -5.56 -3.64 6.80
N ILE A 32 -6.65 -3.47 6.03
CA ILE A 32 -7.46 -4.59 5.55
C ILE A 32 -6.61 -5.52 4.66
N PHE A 33 -5.81 -4.95 3.75
CA PHE A 33 -4.93 -5.72 2.88
C PHE A 33 -3.89 -6.52 3.69
N GLY A 34 -3.27 -5.91 4.70
CA GLY A 34 -2.32 -6.60 5.59
C GLY A 34 -2.96 -7.78 6.34
N GLN A 35 -4.18 -7.61 6.85
CA GLN A 35 -4.92 -8.69 7.52
C GLN A 35 -5.25 -9.83 6.56
N ILE A 36 -5.62 -9.51 5.31
CA ILE A 36 -5.86 -10.51 4.27
C ILE A 36 -4.58 -11.31 3.97
N ILE A 37 -3.43 -10.66 3.85
CA ILE A 37 -2.16 -11.35 3.63
C ILE A 37 -1.82 -12.27 4.81
N MET A 38 -1.95 -11.79 6.05
CA MET A 38 -1.72 -12.63 7.24
C MET A 38 -2.67 -13.84 7.31
N PHE A 39 -3.94 -13.66 6.94
CA PHE A 39 -4.90 -14.75 6.84
C PHE A 39 -4.48 -15.79 5.81
N PHE A 40 -3.99 -15.36 4.63
CA PHE A 40 -3.53 -16.27 3.60
C PHE A 40 -2.25 -17.00 3.99
N GLU A 41 -1.28 -16.31 4.59
CA GLU A 41 -0.06 -16.93 5.12
C GLU A 41 -0.37 -18.06 6.11
N LYS A 42 -1.27 -17.80 7.06
CA LYS A 42 -1.69 -18.78 8.07
C LYS A 42 -2.45 -19.96 7.48
N ASN A 43 -3.46 -19.70 6.64
CA ASN A 43 -4.40 -20.75 6.24
C ASN A 43 -3.99 -21.48 4.97
N LEU A 44 -3.26 -20.85 4.05
CA LEU A 44 -2.81 -21.49 2.81
C LEU A 44 -1.38 -22.01 2.89
N PHE A 45 -0.49 -21.31 3.60
CA PHE A 45 0.93 -21.68 3.65
C PHE A 45 1.35 -22.29 4.98
N GLY A 46 0.47 -22.29 5.99
CA GLY A 46 0.77 -22.83 7.32
C GLY A 46 1.85 -22.03 8.07
N MET A 47 2.16 -20.83 7.61
CA MET A 47 3.14 -19.93 8.22
C MET A 47 2.41 -19.03 9.22
N ASN A 48 3.02 -18.77 10.38
CA ASN A 48 2.44 -17.84 11.35
C ASN A 48 3.34 -16.59 11.46
N PRO A 49 3.37 -15.74 10.41
CA PRO A 49 4.25 -14.59 10.39
C PRO A 49 3.86 -13.61 11.49
N MET A 50 4.83 -13.22 12.31
CA MET A 50 4.62 -12.19 13.32
C MET A 50 4.87 -10.81 12.74
N TYR A 51 5.74 -10.73 11.72
CA TYR A 51 6.09 -9.48 11.06
C TYR A 51 6.04 -9.60 9.52
N PRO A 52 5.93 -8.47 8.79
CA PRO A 52 5.89 -8.48 7.31
C PRO A 52 7.12 -9.07 6.63
N PHE A 53 8.28 -9.10 7.30
CA PHE A 53 9.48 -9.71 6.75
C PHE A 53 9.42 -11.24 6.73
N ASP A 54 8.63 -11.85 7.61
CA ASP A 54 8.41 -13.30 7.70
C ASP A 54 7.52 -13.84 6.58
N PHE A 55 6.90 -12.94 5.80
CA PHE A 55 6.00 -13.33 4.72
C PHE A 55 6.71 -14.19 3.68
N SER A 56 5.99 -15.15 3.12
CA SER A 56 6.48 -15.92 1.99
C SER A 56 6.83 -15.00 0.81
N PHE A 57 7.78 -15.42 -0.03
CA PHE A 57 8.15 -14.66 -1.22
C PHE A 57 6.95 -14.30 -2.11
N ARG A 58 5.93 -15.19 -2.16
CA ARG A 58 4.70 -14.97 -2.92
C ARG A 58 3.89 -13.81 -2.33
N SER A 59 3.69 -13.77 -1.02
CA SER A 59 2.99 -12.67 -0.36
C SER A 59 3.75 -11.36 -0.43
N LYS A 60 5.09 -11.39 -0.39
CA LYS A 60 5.92 -10.20 -0.61
C LYS A 60 5.64 -9.55 -1.97
N ILE A 61 5.41 -10.35 -3.03
CA ILE A 61 5.01 -9.84 -4.35
C ILE A 61 3.65 -9.14 -4.29
N PHE A 62 2.66 -9.73 -3.62
CA PHE A 62 1.34 -9.11 -3.48
C PHE A 62 1.40 -7.78 -2.70
N VAL A 63 2.19 -7.73 -1.62
CA VAL A 63 2.42 -6.47 -0.89
C VAL A 63 3.11 -5.45 -1.78
N LEU A 64 4.10 -5.85 -2.59
CA LEU A 64 4.78 -4.93 -3.50
C LEU A 64 3.83 -4.35 -4.56
N ILE A 65 2.95 -5.17 -5.15
CA ILE A 65 1.91 -4.70 -6.08
C ILE A 65 0.98 -3.69 -5.37
N TRP A 66 0.57 -3.98 -4.14
CA TRP A 66 -0.25 -3.08 -3.35
C TRP A 66 0.45 -1.74 -3.08
N VAL A 67 1.71 -1.77 -2.63
CA VAL A 67 2.51 -0.56 -2.36
C VAL A 67 2.64 0.30 -3.62
N ILE A 68 2.91 -0.30 -4.78
CA ILE A 68 2.96 0.43 -6.06
C ILE A 68 1.59 1.04 -6.37
N PHE A 69 0.53 0.25 -6.24
CA PHE A 69 -0.84 0.68 -6.50
C PHE A 69 -1.22 1.91 -5.68
N THR A 70 -1.02 1.84 -4.36
CA THR A 70 -1.35 2.95 -3.45
C THR A 70 -0.43 4.14 -3.67
N THR A 71 0.87 3.91 -3.87
CA THR A 71 1.85 4.99 -4.08
C THR A 71 1.49 5.82 -5.31
N VAL A 72 1.29 5.18 -6.46
CA VAL A 72 0.96 5.89 -7.71
C VAL A 72 -0.41 6.57 -7.62
N GLY A 73 -1.42 5.89 -7.08
CA GLY A 73 -2.77 6.44 -6.98
C GLY A 73 -2.85 7.66 -6.05
N ILE A 74 -2.22 7.60 -4.87
CA ILE A 74 -2.20 8.74 -3.95
C ILE A 74 -1.29 9.85 -4.50
N TRP A 75 -0.15 9.53 -5.11
CA TRP A 75 0.72 10.53 -5.73
C TRP A 75 -0.01 11.35 -6.79
N ARG A 76 -0.73 10.69 -7.71
CA ARG A 76 -1.52 11.37 -8.74
C ARG A 76 -2.70 12.15 -8.15
N SER A 77 -3.32 11.62 -7.10
CA SER A 77 -4.35 12.36 -6.35
C SER A 77 -3.79 13.62 -5.69
N ALA A 78 -2.54 13.59 -5.23
CA ALA A 78 -1.83 14.75 -4.70
C ALA A 78 -1.47 15.73 -5.82
N GLU A 79 -1.13 15.26 -7.03
CA GLU A 79 -0.90 16.15 -8.17
C GLU A 79 -2.14 16.97 -8.54
N ASN A 80 -3.30 16.33 -8.58
CA ASN A 80 -4.58 16.93 -8.91
C ASN A 80 -5.23 17.71 -7.74
N TYR A 81 -4.56 17.81 -6.60
CA TYR A 81 -5.08 18.49 -5.43
C TYR A 81 -4.96 20.02 -5.60
N ASN A 82 -6.11 20.69 -5.73
CA ASN A 82 -6.19 22.15 -5.91
C ASN A 82 -6.22 22.94 -4.58
N GLY A 83 -6.07 22.28 -3.42
CA GLY A 83 -6.08 22.94 -2.13
C GLY A 83 -4.71 23.48 -1.72
N ALA A 84 -4.44 23.53 -0.41
CA ALA A 84 -3.18 24.04 0.12
C ALA A 84 -1.97 23.25 -0.41
N TYR A 85 -1.02 23.94 -1.05
CA TYR A 85 0.18 23.33 -1.63
C TYR A 85 1.03 22.55 -0.62
N PHE A 86 1.05 23.00 0.63
CA PHE A 86 1.75 22.31 1.71
C PHE A 86 1.24 20.88 1.94
N LEU A 87 -0.07 20.64 1.84
CA LEU A 87 -0.64 19.29 2.00
C LEU A 87 -0.18 18.35 0.89
N LYS A 88 -0.06 18.84 -0.34
CA LYS A 88 0.47 18.09 -1.47
C LYS A 88 1.91 17.61 -1.20
N ILE A 89 2.77 18.49 -0.65
CA ILE A 89 4.15 18.14 -0.30
C ILE A 89 4.19 17.10 0.83
N ILE A 90 3.47 17.33 1.93
CA ILE A 90 3.45 16.40 3.06
C ILE A 90 3.02 15.01 2.60
N THR A 91 1.95 14.91 1.81
CA THR A 91 1.46 13.62 1.33
C THR A 91 2.51 12.90 0.50
N LYS A 92 3.22 13.60 -0.39
CA LYS A 92 4.29 13.00 -1.20
C LYS A 92 5.45 12.49 -0.33
N ILE A 93 5.91 13.30 0.63
CA ILE A 93 6.97 12.90 1.56
C ILE A 93 6.55 11.64 2.32
N TYR A 94 5.32 11.63 2.86
CA TYR A 94 4.80 10.49 3.60
C TYR A 94 4.73 9.22 2.74
N ILE A 95 4.26 9.31 1.48
CA ILE A 95 4.21 8.17 0.58
C ILE A 95 5.60 7.66 0.24
N ILE A 96 6.58 8.54 0.02
CA ILE A 96 7.97 8.14 -0.22
C ILE A 96 8.51 7.37 0.98
N ILE A 97 8.31 7.88 2.19
CA ILE A 97 8.72 7.21 3.43
C ILE A 97 8.06 5.84 3.56
N ASN A 98 6.75 5.75 3.33
CA ASN A 98 6.03 4.47 3.41
C ASN A 98 6.47 3.47 2.34
N CYS A 99 6.70 3.92 1.11
CA CYS A 99 7.19 3.08 0.03
C CYS A 99 8.57 2.53 0.38
N LEU A 100 9.49 3.40 0.82
CA LEU A 100 10.84 3.00 1.23
C LEU A 100 10.81 2.04 2.43
N SER A 101 10.02 2.37 3.46
CA SER A 101 9.86 1.53 4.66
C SER A 101 9.30 0.14 4.30
N SER A 102 8.31 0.07 3.43
CA SER A 102 7.74 -1.20 2.96
C SER A 102 8.78 -2.04 2.21
N LEU A 103 9.56 -1.42 1.32
CA LEU A 103 10.63 -2.12 0.59
C LEU A 103 11.73 -2.63 1.53
N LEU A 104 12.14 -1.82 2.51
CA LEU A 104 13.13 -2.21 3.52
C LEU A 104 12.65 -3.38 4.37
N LEU A 105 11.41 -3.31 4.88
CA LEU A 105 10.81 -4.37 5.68
C LEU A 105 10.64 -5.67 4.88
N LEU A 106 10.25 -5.60 3.61
CA LEU A 106 10.02 -6.82 2.83
C LEU A 106 11.32 -7.54 2.45
N PHE A 107 12.40 -6.82 2.13
CA PHE A 107 13.57 -7.41 1.46
C PHE A 107 14.89 -7.31 2.24
N PHE A 108 15.07 -6.31 3.11
CA PHE A 108 16.36 -6.05 3.75
C PHE A 108 16.42 -6.51 5.20
N PHE A 109 15.30 -6.49 5.92
CA PHE A 109 15.20 -7.14 7.21
C PHE A 109 14.99 -8.65 7.00
N ASN A 110 16.08 -9.41 6.95
CA ASN A 110 16.04 -10.85 7.20
C ASN A 110 16.52 -11.06 8.64
N TYR A 111 15.65 -11.57 9.51
CA TYR A 111 16.11 -12.03 10.81
C TYR A 111 16.97 -13.29 10.57
N PRO A 112 18.23 -13.35 11.05
CA PRO A 112 18.97 -14.59 11.02
C PRO A 112 18.20 -15.59 11.89
N ASN A 113 17.80 -16.72 11.30
CA ASN A 113 17.28 -17.85 12.06
C ASN A 113 18.42 -18.33 12.99
N ILE A 114 18.38 -17.89 14.26
CA ILE A 114 19.19 -18.43 15.35
C ILE A 114 18.42 -19.58 15.98
#